data_AF-A0A976G4K3-F1
#
_entry.id   AF-A0A976G4K3-F1
#
_cell.length_a   1.000
_cell.length_b   1.000
_cell.length_c   1.000
_cell.angle_alpha   90.00
_cell.angle_beta   90.00
_cell.angle_gamma   90.00
#
_symmetry.space_group_name_H-M   'P 1'
#
loop_
_entity.id
_entity.type
_entity.pdbx_description
1 polymer ?
#
loop_
_entity_poly.entity_id
_entity_poly.type
_entity_poly.pdbx_seq_one_letter_code
_entity_poly.pdbx_strand_id
1 'polypeptide(L)'
;MSSMMLVNIDPGTTDDEIRDFLVRYGLPAFDDITRVEGDGSRPAVTLHFNEVDASTLRGLVPRINHIFWKQRKVDAMVLAERFE
;
A
#
# COMPACT_ATOMS: atom_id res chain seq x y z
N MET A 1 14.32 -2.07 5.82
CA MET A 1 13.47 -2.37 4.66
C MET A 1 12.16 -2.91 5.20
N SER A 2 11.06 -2.55 4.58
CA SER A 2 9.76 -3.09 4.90
C SER A 2 8.87 -2.99 3.66
N SER A 3 7.81 -3.79 3.64
CA SER A 3 6.89 -3.82 2.51
C SER A 3 5.46 -3.78 3.03
N MET A 4 4.57 -3.19 2.25
CA MET A 4 3.14 -3.23 2.52
C MET A 4 2.37 -3.50 1.25
N MET A 5 1.13 -3.95 1.40
CA MET A 5 0.23 -4.23 0.30
C MET A 5 -1.02 -3.37 0.43
N LEU A 6 -1.42 -2.74 -0.68
CA LEU A 6 -2.74 -2.12 -0.85
C LEU A 6 -3.57 -3.01 -1.75
N VAL A 7 -4.77 -3.36 -1.29
CA VAL A 7 -5.68 -4.29 -1.97
C VAL A 7 -6.96 -3.57 -2.34
N ASN A 8 -7.59 -4.01 -3.43
CA ASN A 8 -8.83 -3.46 -3.97
C ASN A 8 -8.68 -2.01 -4.44
N ILE A 9 -7.50 -1.69 -4.99
CA ILE A 9 -7.28 -0.41 -5.65
C ILE A 9 -8.00 -0.40 -7.01
N ASP A 10 -8.31 0.80 -7.52
CA ASP A 10 -8.82 0.93 -8.88
C ASP A 10 -7.69 0.59 -9.89
N PRO A 11 -7.92 -0.27 -10.90
CA PRO A 11 -6.88 -0.72 -11.81
C PRO A 11 -6.31 0.41 -12.69
N GLY A 12 -7.08 1.49 -12.89
CA GLY A 12 -6.63 2.69 -13.59
C GLY A 12 -5.83 3.66 -12.71
N THR A 13 -5.62 3.32 -11.44
CA THR A 13 -4.82 4.16 -10.53
C THR A 13 -3.37 4.14 -10.95
N THR A 14 -2.76 5.32 -11.09
CA THR A 14 -1.35 5.49 -11.42
C THR A 14 -0.47 5.42 -10.17
N ASP A 15 0.82 5.18 -10.37
CA ASP A 15 1.79 5.11 -9.27
C ASP A 15 1.90 6.46 -8.53
N ASP A 16 1.76 7.58 -9.26
CA ASP A 16 1.75 8.92 -8.68
C ASP A 16 0.51 9.17 -7.81
N GLU A 17 -0.67 8.71 -8.24
CA GLU A 17 -1.89 8.81 -7.41
C GLU A 17 -1.78 7.97 -6.12
N ILE A 18 -1.10 6.82 -6.18
CA ILE A 18 -0.80 6.00 -5.00
C ILE A 18 0.15 6.76 -4.08
N ARG A 19 1.18 7.40 -4.62
CA ARG A 19 2.13 8.23 -3.85
C ARG A 19 1.41 9.38 -3.16
N ASP A 20 0.58 10.12 -3.89
CA ASP A 20 -0.21 11.23 -3.35
C ASP A 20 -1.19 10.76 -2.27
N PHE A 21 -1.81 9.60 -2.47
CA PHE A 21 -2.67 8.98 -1.46
C PHE A 21 -1.91 8.70 -0.16
N LEU A 22 -0.73 8.07 -0.23
CA LEU A 22 0.08 7.79 0.96
C LEU A 22 0.46 9.09 1.70
N VAL A 23 1.00 10.06 0.98
CA VAL A 23 1.43 11.35 1.55
C VAL A 23 0.25 12.09 2.18
N ARG A 24 -0.93 12.07 1.53
CA ARG A 24 -2.16 12.68 2.05
C ARG A 24 -2.60 12.12 3.40
N TYR A 25 -2.37 10.83 3.65
CA TYR A 25 -2.70 10.19 4.94
C TYR A 25 -1.52 10.13 5.91
N GLY A 26 -0.41 10.80 5.58
CA GLY A 26 0.76 10.93 6.43
C GLY A 26 1.68 9.72 6.42
N LEU A 27 1.63 8.91 5.35
CA LEU A 27 2.62 7.89 5.04
C LEU A 27 3.72 8.49 4.15
N PRO A 28 4.97 8.01 4.27
CA PRO A 28 6.03 8.39 3.34
C PRO A 28 5.75 7.86 1.92
N ALA A 29 6.42 8.43 0.94
CA ALA A 29 6.44 7.87 -0.41
C ALA A 29 7.16 6.51 -0.40
N PHE A 30 6.71 5.60 -1.25
CA PHE A 30 7.38 4.32 -1.48
C PHE A 30 8.61 4.51 -2.38
N ASP A 31 9.60 3.63 -2.21
CA ASP A 31 10.80 3.58 -3.05
C ASP A 31 10.55 2.78 -4.34
N ASP A 32 9.83 1.66 -4.21
CA ASP A 32 9.52 0.77 -5.32
C ASP A 32 8.07 0.23 -5.22
N ILE A 33 7.48 -0.07 -6.37
CA ILE A 33 6.10 -0.54 -6.49
C ILE A 33 6.02 -1.75 -7.41
N THR A 34 5.42 -2.82 -6.91
CA THR A 34 5.09 -4.00 -7.69
C THR A 34 3.57 -4.13 -7.79
N ARG A 35 3.05 -4.07 -9.02
CA ARG A 35 1.62 -4.30 -9.29
C ARG A 35 1.34 -5.80 -9.25
N VAL A 36 0.35 -6.18 -8.45
CA VAL A 36 -0.18 -7.53 -8.41
C VAL A 36 -1.51 -7.51 -9.13
N GLU A 37 -1.52 -8.05 -10.35
CA GLU A 37 -2.76 -8.38 -11.04
C GLU A 37 -3.45 -9.43 -10.18
N GLY A 38 -4.42 -8.99 -9.35
CA GLY A 38 -5.26 -9.91 -8.61
C GLY A 38 -5.87 -10.93 -9.58
N ASP A 39 -6.19 -12.11 -9.09
CA ASP A 39 -6.74 -13.30 -9.79
C ASP A 39 -8.02 -13.10 -10.64
N GLY A 40 -8.35 -11.87 -11.04
CA GLY A 40 -9.53 -11.44 -11.76
C GLY A 40 -10.42 -10.51 -10.93
N SER A 41 -10.22 -10.46 -9.60
CA SER A 41 -11.25 -9.92 -8.70
C SER A 41 -10.89 -8.58 -8.04
N ARG A 42 -9.64 -8.39 -7.63
CA ARG A 42 -9.19 -7.23 -6.84
C ARG A 42 -7.73 -6.87 -7.14
N PRO A 43 -7.47 -5.81 -7.93
CA PRO A 43 -6.12 -5.33 -8.16
C PRO A 43 -5.44 -4.96 -6.84
N ALA A 44 -4.16 -5.23 -6.73
CA ALA A 44 -3.36 -4.89 -5.56
C ALA A 44 -1.98 -4.37 -5.97
N VAL A 45 -1.34 -3.67 -5.06
CA VAL A 45 0.03 -3.20 -5.21
C VAL A 45 0.81 -3.52 -3.95
N THR A 46 2.04 -3.99 -4.15
CA THR A 46 3.05 -4.10 -3.10
C THR A 46 3.95 -2.87 -3.19
N LEU A 47 4.12 -2.19 -2.07
CA LEU A 47 4.94 -1.00 -1.93
C LEU A 47 6.13 -1.36 -1.04
N HIS A 48 7.32 -1.03 -1.51
CA HIS A 48 8.57 -1.25 -0.80
C HIS A 48 9.10 0.06 -0.23
N PHE A 49 9.58 0.00 1.01
CA PHE A 49 10.15 1.11 1.74
C PHE A 49 11.53 0.72 2.25
N ASN A 50 12.55 1.47 1.81
CA ASN A 50 13.94 1.26 2.20
C ASN A 50 14.22 1.89 3.57
N GLU A 51 13.74 3.12 3.77
CA GLU A 51 14.03 3.94 4.96
C GLU A 51 13.01 3.75 6.09
N VAL A 52 11.90 3.05 5.85
CA VAL A 52 10.85 2.82 6.84
C VAL A 52 10.93 1.40 7.36
N ASP A 53 10.87 1.25 8.68
CA ASP A 53 10.80 -0.06 9.31
C ASP A 53 9.36 -0.58 9.43
N ALA A 54 9.19 -1.89 9.55
CA ALA A 54 7.88 -2.52 9.61
C ALA A 54 7.06 -2.12 10.86
N SER A 55 7.69 -1.73 11.97
CA SER A 55 6.98 -1.29 13.17
C SER A 55 6.35 0.09 12.97
N THR A 56 7.08 1.01 12.34
CA THR A 56 6.58 2.33 11.94
C THR A 56 5.42 2.18 10.94
N LEU A 57 5.58 1.36 9.89
CA LEU A 57 4.49 1.10 8.95
C LEU A 57 3.25 0.52 9.65
N ARG A 58 3.39 -0.41 10.59
CA ARG A 58 2.25 -0.98 11.33
C ARG A 58 1.47 0.09 12.13
N GLY A 59 2.14 1.12 12.63
CA GLY A 59 1.49 2.26 13.27
C GLY A 59 0.74 3.17 12.28
N LEU A 60 1.17 3.21 11.02
CA LEU A 60 0.58 4.05 9.98
C LEU A 60 -0.54 3.36 9.20
N VAL A 61 -0.46 2.04 8.99
CA VAL A 61 -1.47 1.26 8.23
C VAL A 61 -2.91 1.51 8.67
N PRO A 62 -3.26 1.59 9.97
CA PRO A 62 -4.63 1.86 10.40
C PRO A 62 -5.23 3.17 9.85
N ARG A 63 -4.42 4.13 9.39
CA ARG A 63 -4.89 5.40 8.82
C ARG A 63 -5.48 5.26 7.41
N ILE A 64 -5.00 4.28 6.66
CA ILE A 64 -5.41 4.01 5.28
C ILE A 64 -6.06 2.64 5.11
N ASN A 65 -6.10 1.83 6.16
CA ASN A 65 -6.82 0.58 6.13
C ASN A 65 -8.34 0.84 6.18
N HIS A 66 -9.10 0.13 5.35
CA HIS A 66 -10.56 0.22 5.23
C HIS A 66 -11.10 1.59 4.79
N ILE A 67 -10.29 2.41 4.13
CA ILE A 67 -10.71 3.71 3.63
C ILE A 67 -11.42 3.61 2.28
N PHE A 68 -12.42 4.46 2.08
CA PHE A 68 -13.03 4.64 0.76
C PHE A 68 -12.18 5.57 -0.10
N TRP A 69 -11.56 5.01 -1.13
CA TRP A 69 -10.81 5.74 -2.14
C TRP A 69 -11.27 5.31 -3.53
N LYS A 70 -11.55 6.27 -4.42
CA LYS A 70 -12.09 6.03 -5.78
C LYS A 70 -13.28 5.04 -5.81
N GLN A 71 -14.28 5.26 -4.95
CA GLN A 71 -15.49 4.41 -4.83
C GLN A 71 -15.22 2.95 -4.42
N ARG A 72 -14.01 2.63 -3.95
CA ARG A 72 -13.61 1.30 -3.49
C ARG A 72 -13.13 1.37 -2.04
N LYS A 73 -13.42 0.32 -1.28
CA LYS A 73 -12.86 0.14 0.05
C LYS A 73 -11.47 -0.46 -0.09
N VAL A 74 -10.44 0.32 0.20
CA VAL A 74 -9.05 -0.09 0.10
C VAL A 74 -8.61 -0.69 1.42
N ASP A 75 -7.96 -1.84 1.33
CA ASP A 75 -7.40 -2.53 2.48
C ASP A 75 -5.87 -2.40 2.44
N ALA A 76 -5.27 -2.08 3.57
CA ALA A 76 -3.82 -1.89 3.69
C ALA A 76 -3.28 -2.85 4.73
N MET A 77 -2.16 -3.51 4.43
CA MET A 77 -1.50 -4.44 5.36
C MET A 77 0.01 -4.40 5.21
N VAL A 78 0.74 -4.44 6.33
CA VAL A 78 2.21 -4.60 6.31
C VAL A 78 2.52 -6.06 6.02
N LEU A 79 3.34 -6.31 5.01
CA LEU A 79 3.85 -7.65 4.73
C LEU A 79 4.92 -7.96 5.77
N ALA A 80 4.77 -9.09 6.47
CA ALA A 80 5.84 -9.58 7.31
C ALA A 80 7.00 -9.99 6.38
N GLU A 81 8.16 -9.38 6.54
CA GLU A 81 9.39 -9.96 6.01
C GLU A 81 9.51 -11.34 6.66
N ARG A 82 9.29 -12.38 5.87
CA ARG A 82 9.54 -13.75 6.31
C ARG A 82 11.06 -13.84 6.41
N PHE A 83 11.57 -13.68 7.62
CA PHE A 83 12.96 -14.00 7.93
C PHE A 83 13.16 -15.47 7.56
N GLU A 84 13.94 -15.74 6.50
CA GLU A 84 14.60 -17.03 6.29
C GLU A 84 15.88 -17.09 7.13
#